data_AF-A0A3N0G830-F1
#
_entry.id   AF-A0A3N0G830-F1
#
_cell.length_a   1.000
_cell.length_b   1.000
_cell.length_c   1.000
_cell.angle_alpha   90.00
_cell.angle_beta   90.00
_cell.angle_gamma   90.00
#
_symmetry.space_group_name_H-M   'P 1'
#
loop_
_entity.id
_entity.type
_entity.pdbx_description
1 polymer ?
#
loop_
_entity_poly.entity_id
_entity_poly.type
_entity_poly.pdbx_seq_one_letter_code
_entity_poly.pdbx_strand_id
1 'polypeptide(L)'
;MPYGDFCYGRIKLHQVTHYESISPELVLMNYTYRIEGLPDWAKNKDIRYAFSELDNWLSGVQHAQYQVTIRTAIGGAPKIQSPPEPLNLDY
;
A
#
# COMPACT_ATOMS: atom_id res chain seq x y z
N MET A 1 5.23 16.60 6.72
CA MET A 1 4.96 15.26 7.27
C MET A 1 5.43 14.24 6.24
N PRO A 2 6.27 13.24 6.56
CA PRO A 2 7.01 12.53 5.50
C PRO A 2 6.37 11.21 5.02
N TYR A 3 5.05 11.02 5.13
CA TYR A 3 4.37 9.85 4.55
C TYR A 3 2.99 10.28 4.05
N GLY A 4 2.74 10.25 2.73
CA GLY A 4 1.48 10.71 2.11
C GLY A 4 0.25 10.12 2.81
N ASP A 5 -0.49 11.01 3.48
CA ASP A 5 -1.11 10.73 4.77
C ASP A 5 -2.47 10.02 4.68
N PHE A 6 -2.52 8.72 4.98
CA PHE A 6 -3.75 8.10 5.46
C PHE A 6 -4.01 8.58 6.89
N CYS A 7 -4.83 9.60 7.07
CA CYS A 7 -5.01 10.30 8.35
C CYS A 7 -5.44 9.41 9.52
N TYR A 8 -5.98 8.23 9.23
CA TYR A 8 -6.49 7.29 10.23
C TYR A 8 -5.44 6.28 10.70
N GLY A 9 -4.25 6.21 10.09
CA GLY A 9 -3.23 5.25 10.51
C GLY A 9 -2.04 5.16 9.55
N ARG A 10 -1.17 4.16 9.78
CA ARG A 10 0.02 3.95 8.93
C ARG A 10 -0.18 2.75 8.03
N ILE A 11 -0.14 2.98 6.72
CA ILE A 11 -0.11 1.90 5.74
C ILE A 11 1.23 1.17 5.86
N LYS A 12 1.17 -0.15 5.92
CA LYS A 12 2.32 -1.04 6.03
C LYS A 12 2.17 -2.21 5.07
N LEU A 13 3.30 -2.73 4.61
CA LEU A 13 3.36 -4.02 3.93
C LEU A 13 2.71 -5.10 4.80
N HIS A 14 1.79 -5.86 4.22
CA HIS A 14 1.24 -7.06 4.84
C HIS A 14 1.92 -8.31 4.30
N GLN A 15 1.80 -8.54 2.98
CA GLN A 15 2.37 -9.71 2.32
C GLN A 15 2.80 -9.37 0.90
N VAL A 16 4.00 -9.82 0.51
CA VAL A 16 4.44 -9.81 -0.89
C VAL A 16 3.75 -10.97 -1.61
N THR A 17 3.01 -10.67 -2.67
CA THR A 17 2.25 -11.66 -3.45
C THR A 17 2.96 -12.02 -4.75
N HIS A 18 3.81 -11.14 -5.26
CA HIS A 18 4.61 -11.38 -6.45
C HIS A 18 5.92 -10.60 -6.38
N TYR A 19 6.98 -11.17 -6.95
CA TYR A 19 8.30 -10.57 -7.03
C TYR A 19 8.96 -10.99 -8.34
N GLU A 20 9.41 -10.01 -9.13
CA GLU A 20 10.07 -10.21 -10.40
C GLU A 20 11.28 -9.28 -10.55
N SER A 21 12.43 -9.84 -10.92
CA SER A 21 13.62 -9.06 -11.28
C SER A 21 13.56 -8.75 -12.78
N ILE A 22 13.17 -7.53 -13.14
CA ILE A 22 13.13 -7.08 -14.54
C ILE A 22 14.57 -6.92 -15.06
N SER A 23 15.47 -6.43 -14.22
CA SER A 23 16.91 -6.32 -14.50
C SER A 23 17.71 -6.35 -13.18
N PRO A 24 19.05 -6.36 -13.21
CA PRO A 24 19.87 -6.29 -11.98
C PRO A 24 19.61 -5.03 -11.13
N GLU A 25 19.11 -3.96 -11.75
CA GLU A 25 18.82 -2.68 -11.09
C GLU A 25 17.32 -2.45 -10.82
N LEU A 26 16.44 -3.37 -11.25
CA LEU A 26 15.01 -3.13 -11.29
C LEU A 26 14.19 -4.35 -10.87
N VAL A 27 13.34 -4.12 -9.87
CA VAL A 27 12.45 -5.12 -9.30
C VAL A 27 11.02 -4.63 -9.36
N LEU A 28 10.13 -5.50 -9.79
CA LEU A 28 8.68 -5.34 -9.70
C LEU A 28 8.18 -6.15 -8.51
N MET A 29 7.41 -5.53 -7.61
CA MET A 29 6.86 -6.19 -6.44
C MET A 29 5.36 -5.92 -6.33
N ASN A 30 4.57 -6.98 -6.23
CA ASN A 30 3.16 -6.87 -5.88
C ASN A 30 2.97 -7.25 -4.41
N TYR A 31 2.09 -6.55 -3.73
CA TYR A 31 1.87 -6.77 -2.31
C TYR A 31 0.46 -6.37 -1.88
N THR A 32 0.03 -6.94 -0.75
CA THR A 32 -1.13 -6.44 0.01
C THR A 32 -0.65 -5.62 1.20
N TYR A 33 -1.52 -4.74 1.71
CA TYR A 33 -1.19 -3.86 2.82
C TYR A 33 -2.05 -4.13 4.05
N ARG A 34 -1.60 -3.58 5.19
CA ARG A 34 -2.38 -3.45 6.42
C ARG A 34 -2.25 -2.02 6.94
N ILE A 35 -3.15 -1.65 7.85
CA ILE A 35 -3.11 -0.35 8.53
C ILE A 35 -2.75 -0.57 9.99
N GLU A 36 -1.67 0.07 10.45
CA GLU A 36 -1.27 0.11 11.85
C GLU A 36 -1.74 1.39 12.54
N GLY A 37 -2.12 1.29 13.81
CA GLY A 37 -2.53 2.47 14.60
C GLY A 37 -3.90 3.02 14.22
N LEU A 38 -4.75 2.23 13.55
CA LEU A 38 -6.11 2.61 13.24
C LEU A 38 -6.93 2.77 14.53
N PRO A 39 -7.47 3.97 14.82
CA PRO A 39 -8.26 4.17 16.03
C PRO A 39 -9.61 3.45 15.91
N ASP A 40 -10.17 3.00 17.03
CA ASP A 40 -11.38 2.18 17.01
C ASP A 40 -12.61 2.90 16.45
N TRP A 41 -12.71 4.21 16.63
CA TRP A 41 -13.79 5.02 16.06
C TRP A 41 -13.78 4.99 14.52
N ALA A 42 -12.62 4.80 13.87
CA ALA A 42 -12.53 4.74 12.41
C ALA A 42 -13.08 3.43 11.84
N LYS A 43 -13.28 2.40 12.68
CA LYS A 43 -13.92 1.14 12.28
C LYS A 43 -15.45 1.22 12.32
N ASN A 44 -16.01 2.29 12.90
CA ASN A 44 -17.46 2.47 13.00
C ASN A 44 -18.08 2.58 11.59
N LYS A 45 -19.17 1.83 11.36
CA LYS A 45 -19.84 1.77 10.05
C LYS A 45 -20.35 3.13 9.56
N ASP A 46 -20.85 3.98 10.45
CA ASP A 46 -21.46 5.26 10.09
C ASP A 46 -20.35 6.26 9.69
N ILE A 47 -19.20 6.17 10.37
CA ILE A 47 -17.98 6.90 10.00
C ILE A 47 -17.50 6.42 8.63
N ARG A 48 -17.34 5.11 8.42
CA ARG A 48 -16.92 4.56 7.13
C ARG A 48 -17.87 4.95 5.99
N TYR A 49 -19.18 4.92 6.23
CA TYR A 49 -20.17 5.37 5.26
C TYR A 49 -20.02 6.85 4.91
N ALA A 50 -19.75 7.72 5.88
CA ALA A 50 -19.53 9.14 5.67
C ALA A 50 -18.19 9.46 4.97
N PHE A 51 -17.19 8.58 5.09
CA PHE A 51 -15.84 8.77 4.55
C PHE A 51 -15.47 7.61 3.61
N SER A 52 -15.89 7.72 2.35
CA SER A 52 -15.68 6.68 1.33
C SER A 52 -14.21 6.28 1.15
N GLU A 53 -13.27 7.22 1.26
CA GLU A 53 -11.84 6.91 1.20
C GLU A 53 -11.39 5.98 2.34
N LEU A 54 -11.82 6.27 3.57
CA LEU A 54 -11.58 5.40 4.72
C LEU A 54 -12.20 4.02 4.51
N ASP A 55 -13.44 3.98 4.01
CA ASP A 55 -14.10 2.71 3.73
C ASP A 55 -13.33 1.87 2.70
N ASN A 56 -12.88 2.49 1.61
CA ASN A 56 -12.09 1.83 0.58
C ASN A 56 -10.77 1.28 1.13
N TRP A 57 -10.04 2.07 1.92
CA TRP A 57 -8.82 1.63 2.57
C TRP A 57 -9.05 0.49 3.55
N LEU A 58 -10.14 0.50 4.33
CA LEU A 58 -10.43 -0.58 5.27
C LEU A 58 -10.90 -1.86 4.58
N SER A 59 -11.71 -1.73 3.54
CA SER A 59 -12.19 -2.86 2.74
C SER A 59 -11.05 -3.54 1.96
N GLY A 60 -9.99 -2.79 1.61
CA GLY A 60 -8.83 -3.33 0.93
C GLY A 60 -7.75 -3.96 1.83
N VAL A 61 -7.82 -3.81 3.17
CA VAL A 61 -6.82 -4.37 4.09
C VAL A 61 -6.66 -5.88 3.86
N GLN A 62 -5.42 -6.32 3.63
CA GLN A 62 -5.02 -7.71 3.35
C GLN A 62 -5.54 -8.31 2.03
N HIS A 63 -6.38 -7.58 1.27
CA HIS A 63 -7.03 -8.09 0.05
C HIS A 63 -6.61 -7.33 -1.21
N ALA A 64 -6.60 -6.00 -1.15
CA ALA A 64 -6.24 -5.16 -2.28
C ALA A 64 -4.74 -5.27 -2.59
N GLN A 65 -4.43 -5.50 -3.86
CA GLN A 65 -3.06 -5.66 -4.35
C GLN A 65 -2.56 -4.36 -4.95
N TYR A 66 -1.33 -4.01 -4.60
CA TYR A 66 -0.59 -2.88 -5.13
C TYR A 66 0.67 -3.37 -5.81
N GLN A 67 1.09 -2.68 -6.85
CA GLN A 67 2.35 -2.86 -7.53
C GLN A 67 3.28 -1.70 -7.23
N VAL A 68 4.56 -1.99 -7.02
CA VAL A 68 5.60 -0.98 -6.92
C VAL A 68 6.84 -1.42 -7.68
N THR A 69 7.45 -0.46 -8.36
CA THR A 69 8.76 -0.65 -8.99
C THR A 69 9.86 -0.12 -8.07
N ILE A 70 10.82 -0.98 -7.76
CA ILE A 70 11.95 -0.68 -6.88
C ILE A 70 13.23 -0.67 -7.72
N ARG A 71 13.97 0.44 -7.63
CA ARG A 71 15.29 0.57 -8.23
C ARG A 71 16.37 0.21 -7.21
N THR A 72 17.15 -0.81 -7.49
CA THR A 72 18.31 -1.21 -6.69
C THR A 72 19.53 -0.44 -7.20
N ALA A 73 20.16 0.37 -6.34
CA ALA A 73 21.39 1.06 -6.68
C ALA A 73 22.59 0.16 -6.37
N ILE A 74 23.55 0.03 -7.28
CA ILE A 74 24.82 -0.67 -7.01
C ILE A 74 25.53 0.04 -5.85
N GLY A 75 25.63 -0.62 -4.70
CA GLY A 75 26.25 -0.09 -3.48
C GLY A 75 25.37 0.84 -2.62
N GLY A 76 24.07 0.99 -2.93
CA GLY A 76 23.15 1.85 -2.20
C GLY A 76 21.88 1.14 -1.71
N ALA A 77 21.09 1.82 -0.86
CA ALA A 77 19.79 1.31 -0.43
C ALA A 77 18.79 1.31 -1.60
N PRO A 78 17.95 0.26 -1.73
CA PRO A 78 16.87 0.23 -2.72
C PRO A 78 15.93 1.42 -2.55
N LYS A 79 15.43 1.97 -3.67
CA LYS A 79 14.49 3.08 -3.67
C LYS A 79 13.24 2.73 -4.45
N ILE A 80 12.09 3.12 -3.93
CA ILE A 80 10.84 3.11 -4.67
C ILE A 80 10.95 4.14 -5.80
N GLN A 81 10.70 3.72 -7.04
CA GLN A 81 10.84 4.57 -8.22
C GLN A 81 9.63 5.48 -8.44
N SER A 82 8.42 4.97 -8.12
CA SER A 82 7.14 5.67 -8.24
C SER A 82 6.22 5.26 -7.09
N PRO A 83 5.22 6.09 -6.73
CA PRO A 83 4.18 5.69 -5.79
C PRO A 83 3.56 4.33 -6.19
N PRO A 84 3.23 3.47 -5.21
CA PRO A 84 2.57 2.20 -5.52
C PRO A 84 1.21 2.41 -6.17
N GLU A 85 0.87 1.58 -7.14
CA GLU A 85 -0.38 1.65 -7.91
C GLU A 85 -1.26 0.42 -7.64
N PRO A 86 -2.60 0.54 -7.58
CA PRO A 86 -3.48 -0.60 -7.41
C PRO A 86 -3.49 -1.51 -8.65
N LEU A 87 -3.46 -2.83 -8.45
CA LEU A 87 -3.31 -3.83 -9.52
C LEU A 87 -4.65 -4.33 -10.07
N ASN A 88 -5.66 -4.44 -9.21
CA ASN A 88 -7.02 -4.84 -9.57
C ASN A 88 -7.95 -3.68 -9.29
N LEU A 89 -8.23 -2.86 -10.30
CA LEU A 89 -9.33 -1.89 -10.28
C LEU A 89 -10.56 -2.56 -10.90
N ASP A 90 -11.11 -3.57 -10.22
CA ASP A 90 -12.44 -4.06 -10.57
C ASP A 90 -13.45 -3.04 -10.01
N TYR A 91 -13.85 -2.10 -10.87
CA TYR A 91 -15.00 -1.20 -10.67
C TYR A 91 -16.32 -1.95 -10.87
#